data_AF-A0A3P9JGF9-F1
#
_entry.id   AF-A0A3P9JGF9-F1
#
_cell.length_a   1.000
_cell.length_b   1.000
_cell.length_c   1.000
_cell.angle_alpha   90.00
_cell.angle_beta   90.00
_cell.angle_gamma   90.00
#
_symmetry.space_group_name_H-M   'P 1'
#
loop_
_entity.id
_entity.type
_entity.pdbx_description
1 polymer ?
#
loop_
_entity_poly.entity_id
_entity_poly.type
_entity_poly.pdbx_seq_one_letter_code
_entity_poly.pdbx_strand_id
1 'polypeptide(L)'
;EEEKPVEQTQIKAEKRKRQPDKAAKVKKKSTEQVFRVCKKLTCNCREHVKKILKKKKKRKMKKKTITDVLASSDPKPGSPADLQDLVTLYFSDKRSVIELEELKLADSSFLSSNDLTHTLSSYLKQVCPKWAKIQKQHSETGSVVILIVCSSAGSAVGLMSPNVSVKAVVEESFFLQIEEQVKLLRKGVAHIGIGTPGRISALIEKEGLNLQALRYVVLDWNWRDQKLRRMVDIPEIKLDLMKLLENGIFSACKEEKVKLGLF
;
A
#
# COMPACT_ATOMS: atom_id res chain seq x y z
N GLU A 1 -33.38 -22.67 -64.32
CA GLU A 1 -32.00 -22.22 -64.07
C GLU A 1 -31.83 -22.12 -62.56
N GLU A 2 -31.52 -23.19 -61.80
CA GLU A 2 -30.43 -24.17 -62.02
C GLU A 2 -29.12 -23.41 -62.29
N GLU A 3 -28.02 -23.46 -61.53
CA GLU A 3 -27.37 -24.52 -60.77
C GLU A 3 -26.30 -23.86 -59.86
N LYS A 4 -25.96 -24.50 -58.73
CA LYS A 4 -24.53 -24.66 -58.35
C LYS A 4 -24.06 -25.93 -59.08
N PRO A 5 -22.78 -26.13 -59.50
CA PRO A 5 -21.65 -26.14 -58.55
C PRO A 5 -20.19 -26.03 -59.15
N VAL A 6 -19.17 -26.34 -58.31
CA VAL A 6 -17.83 -26.95 -58.64
C VAL A 6 -16.77 -26.05 -59.34
N GLU A 7 -15.44 -26.10 -59.12
CA GLU A 7 -14.50 -26.67 -58.15
C GLU A 7 -13.03 -26.33 -58.57
N GLN A 8 -12.12 -26.18 -57.59
CA GLN A 8 -10.66 -26.43 -57.56
C GLN A 8 -9.63 -25.74 -58.48
N THR A 9 -8.64 -25.08 -57.84
CA THR A 9 -7.20 -25.44 -57.87
C THR A 9 -6.47 -24.75 -56.70
N GLN A 10 -6.22 -25.42 -55.56
CA GLN A 10 -4.99 -26.10 -55.15
C GLN A 10 -3.66 -25.33 -55.35
N ILE A 11 -3.15 -24.69 -54.28
CA ILE A 11 -1.71 -24.69 -53.95
C ILE A 11 -1.54 -24.93 -52.44
N LYS A 12 -0.91 -26.06 -52.12
CA LYS A 12 -0.44 -26.48 -50.80
C LYS A 12 0.75 -25.62 -50.35
N ALA A 13 0.76 -25.19 -49.10
CA ALA A 13 2.00 -24.85 -48.39
C ALA A 13 2.01 -25.56 -47.03
N GLU A 14 3.12 -26.24 -46.81
CA GLU A 14 3.29 -27.42 -45.96
C GLU A 14 3.54 -27.04 -44.49
N LYS A 15 2.77 -27.64 -43.57
CA LYS A 15 3.06 -27.64 -42.13
C LYS A 15 4.34 -28.43 -41.87
N ARG A 16 5.44 -27.77 -41.52
CA ARG A 16 6.57 -28.42 -40.84
C ARG A 16 6.55 -28.17 -39.33
N LYS A 17 6.07 -29.20 -38.63
CA LYS A 17 6.34 -29.47 -37.21
C LYS A 17 7.85 -29.65 -37.02
N ARG A 18 8.43 -29.07 -35.98
CA ARG A 18 9.67 -29.58 -35.37
C ARG A 18 9.36 -29.96 -33.92
N GLN A 19 9.39 -31.26 -33.66
CA GLN A 19 9.33 -31.89 -32.35
C GLN A 19 10.75 -32.08 -31.79
N PRO A 20 10.88 -32.40 -30.49
CA PRO A 20 12.10 -32.23 -29.72
C PRO A 20 12.95 -33.51 -29.70
N ASP A 21 14.27 -33.36 -29.80
CA ASP A 21 15.19 -34.48 -29.57
C ASP A 21 15.59 -34.55 -28.08
N LYS A 22 15.20 -35.66 -27.44
CA LYS A 22 15.81 -36.19 -26.23
C LYS A 22 16.48 -37.52 -26.59
N ALA A 23 17.76 -37.67 -26.25
CA ALA A 23 18.27 -38.66 -25.28
C ALA A 23 19.71 -39.10 -25.58
N ALA A 24 20.61 -38.91 -24.61
CA ALA A 24 21.55 -39.95 -24.20
C ALA A 24 22.08 -39.68 -22.78
N LYS A 25 22.29 -40.76 -22.03
CA LYS A 25 22.32 -40.88 -20.57
C LYS A 25 23.70 -40.59 -19.95
N VAL A 26 23.66 -39.91 -18.79
CA VAL A 26 24.32 -40.23 -17.51
C VAL A 26 25.61 -41.06 -17.53
N LYS A 27 26.73 -40.48 -17.05
CA LYS A 27 27.66 -41.15 -16.11
C LYS A 27 28.22 -40.18 -15.06
N LYS A 28 27.92 -40.53 -13.80
CA LYS A 28 28.47 -40.04 -12.52
C LYS A 28 29.99 -40.30 -12.46
N LYS A 29 30.80 -39.27 -12.15
CA LYS A 29 32.18 -39.39 -11.60
C LYS A 29 32.39 -38.19 -10.67
N SER A 30 32.07 -38.35 -9.39
CA SER A 30 32.96 -38.74 -8.29
C SER A 30 33.86 -37.58 -7.83
N THR A 31 33.60 -37.17 -6.59
CA THR A 31 34.18 -36.12 -5.74
C THR A 31 35.69 -36.31 -5.45
N GLU A 32 36.49 -36.78 -6.40
CA GLU A 32 37.82 -37.35 -6.12
C GLU A 32 38.94 -36.85 -7.04
N GLN A 33 38.76 -35.73 -7.75
CA GLN A 33 39.76 -35.20 -8.69
C GLN A 33 40.17 -33.73 -8.51
N VAL A 34 39.91 -33.14 -7.34
CA VAL A 34 40.64 -31.91 -6.90
C VAL A 34 41.55 -32.21 -5.71
N PHE A 35 41.63 -33.48 -5.28
CA PHE A 35 42.47 -33.94 -4.18
C PHE A 35 43.80 -34.52 -4.69
N ARG A 36 44.52 -33.83 -5.58
CA ARG A 36 45.82 -34.35 -6.06
C ARG A 36 46.83 -33.34 -6.55
N VAL A 37 46.96 -32.18 -5.90
CA VAL A 37 48.24 -31.45 -5.87
C VAL A 37 48.42 -30.80 -4.50
N CYS A 38 49.04 -31.53 -3.57
CA CYS A 38 49.94 -31.04 -2.51
C CYS A 38 50.09 -32.12 -1.44
N LYS A 39 50.87 -33.16 -1.75
CA LYS A 39 51.55 -33.93 -0.71
C LYS A 39 52.98 -33.43 -0.67
N LYS A 40 53.34 -32.90 0.51
CA LYS A 40 54.66 -32.53 1.03
C LYS A 40 54.81 -31.02 1.26
N LEU A 41 54.27 -30.56 2.39
CA LEU A 41 55.06 -29.89 3.41
C LEU A 41 54.30 -30.00 4.74
N THR A 42 55.04 -30.37 5.78
CA THR A 42 54.63 -30.53 7.18
C THR A 42 54.26 -29.18 7.83
N CYS A 43 53.60 -29.25 9.00
CA CYS A 43 53.50 -28.22 10.04
C CYS A 43 52.24 -27.31 10.11
N ASN A 44 51.42 -27.54 11.16
CA ASN A 44 50.63 -26.60 11.99
C ASN A 44 49.54 -25.65 11.44
N CYS A 45 48.86 -25.94 10.33
CA CYS A 45 47.74 -25.08 9.86
C CYS A 45 46.32 -25.51 10.28
N ARG A 46 46.13 -26.41 11.25
CA ARG A 46 44.77 -26.90 11.62
C ARG A 46 44.04 -26.03 12.65
N GLU A 47 44.78 -25.33 13.52
CA GLU A 47 44.19 -24.43 14.53
C GLU A 47 43.91 -23.03 14.01
N HIS A 48 44.76 -22.51 13.11
CA HIS A 48 44.60 -21.18 12.52
C HIS A 48 43.33 -21.07 11.66
N VAL A 49 42.98 -22.12 10.91
CA VAL A 49 41.76 -22.16 10.08
C VAL A 49 40.49 -22.21 10.95
N LYS A 50 40.50 -22.95 12.06
CA LYS A 50 39.37 -22.98 13.02
C LYS A 50 39.20 -21.64 13.75
N LYS A 51 40.29 -20.94 14.09
CA LYS A 51 40.25 -19.58 14.68
C LYS A 51 39.75 -18.53 13.67
N ILE A 52 40.11 -18.63 12.39
CA ILE A 52 39.60 -17.72 11.33
C ILE A 52 38.12 -17.96 11.05
N LEU A 53 37.65 -19.21 11.01
CA LEU A 53 36.23 -19.53 10.84
C LEU A 53 35.38 -19.17 12.07
N LYS A 54 35.93 -19.31 13.30
CA LYS A 54 35.27 -18.85 14.53
C LYS A 54 35.29 -17.32 14.69
N LYS A 55 36.36 -16.62 14.29
CA LYS A 55 36.39 -15.14 14.23
C LYS A 55 35.46 -14.59 13.13
N LYS A 56 35.34 -15.25 11.98
CA LYS A 56 34.36 -14.90 10.93
C LYS A 56 32.91 -15.20 11.35
N LYS A 57 32.65 -16.19 12.22
CA LYS A 57 31.34 -16.43 12.84
C LYS A 57 30.96 -15.42 13.93
N LYS A 58 31.93 -14.84 14.65
CA LYS A 58 31.68 -13.80 15.68
C LYS A 58 31.60 -12.36 15.15
N ARG A 59 31.93 -12.12 13.87
CA ARG A 59 31.91 -10.80 13.21
C ARG A 59 30.83 -10.62 12.14
N LYS A 60 29.80 -11.47 12.11
CA LYS A 60 28.52 -11.11 11.50
C LYS A 60 27.63 -10.57 12.61
N MET A 61 27.81 -9.29 12.93
CA MET A 61 26.79 -8.53 13.66
C MET A 61 25.51 -8.74 12.85
N LYS A 62 24.53 -9.48 13.40
CA LYS A 62 23.24 -9.66 12.73
C LYS A 62 22.73 -8.25 12.48
N LYS A 63 22.64 -7.83 11.21
CA LYS A 63 21.96 -6.57 10.87
C LYS A 63 20.59 -6.69 11.51
N LYS A 64 20.27 -5.77 12.43
CA LYS A 64 18.95 -5.72 13.06
C LYS A 64 17.92 -5.67 11.93
N THR A 65 16.94 -6.55 11.98
CA THR A 65 15.82 -6.53 11.03
C THR A 65 15.05 -5.21 11.26
N ILE A 66 14.37 -4.68 10.24
CA ILE A 66 13.56 -3.45 10.40
C ILE A 66 12.59 -3.59 11.58
N THR A 67 12.00 -4.77 11.75
CA THR A 67 11.15 -5.11 12.90
C THR A 67 11.90 -5.03 14.25
N ASP A 68 13.17 -5.44 14.33
CA ASP A 68 13.97 -5.36 15.57
C ASP A 68 14.31 -3.91 15.94
N VAL A 69 14.45 -3.02 14.94
CA VAL A 69 14.66 -1.59 15.16
C VAL A 69 13.36 -0.94 15.63
N LEU A 70 12.24 -1.23 14.97
CA LEU A 70 10.92 -0.68 15.31
C LEU A 70 10.41 -1.17 16.67
N ALA A 71 10.73 -2.41 17.07
CA ALA A 71 10.41 -2.95 18.39
C ALA A 71 11.20 -2.29 19.53
N SER A 72 12.31 -1.62 19.23
CA SER A 72 13.17 -0.99 20.24
C SER A 72 12.80 0.45 20.59
N SER A 73 11.82 1.02 19.89
CA SER A 73 11.33 2.39 20.10
C SER A 73 9.86 2.39 20.51
N ASP A 74 9.52 3.21 21.51
CA ASP A 74 8.13 3.40 21.91
C ASP A 74 7.29 4.01 20.77
N PRO A 75 6.01 3.61 20.63
CA PRO A 75 5.13 4.15 19.60
C PRO A 75 4.84 5.64 19.90
N LYS A 76 5.45 6.54 19.13
CA LYS A 76 5.14 7.98 19.15
C LYS A 76 3.92 8.28 18.28
N PRO A 77 2.91 9.02 18.74
CA PRO A 77 1.78 9.41 17.89
C PRO A 77 2.24 10.23 16.69
N GLY A 78 1.54 10.07 15.56
CA GLY A 78 1.76 10.87 14.36
C GLY A 78 1.39 12.34 14.56
N SER A 79 2.28 13.21 14.12
CA SER A 79 2.08 14.66 14.08
C SER A 79 1.95 15.16 12.64
N PRO A 80 1.31 16.33 12.40
CA PRO A 80 1.27 16.95 11.08
C PRO A 80 2.66 17.14 10.46
N ALA A 81 3.67 17.45 11.28
CA ALA A 81 5.06 17.57 10.85
C ALA A 81 5.58 16.27 10.24
N ASP A 82 5.26 15.11 10.83
CA ASP A 82 5.71 13.81 10.29
C ASP A 82 5.16 13.55 8.88
N LEU A 83 3.91 13.95 8.60
CA LEU A 83 3.32 13.83 7.28
C LEU A 83 3.95 14.83 6.29
N GLN A 84 4.15 16.08 6.70
CA GLN A 84 4.75 17.11 5.85
C GLN A 84 6.21 16.79 5.49
N ASP A 85 6.98 16.29 6.44
CA ASP A 85 8.36 15.83 6.21
C ASP A 85 8.38 14.65 5.24
N LEU A 86 7.45 13.70 5.40
CA LEU A 86 7.33 12.55 4.51
C LEU A 86 6.98 12.97 3.08
N VAL A 87 6.04 13.90 2.91
CA VAL A 87 5.61 14.43 1.60
C VAL A 87 6.77 15.18 0.95
N THR A 88 7.42 16.07 1.71
CA THR A 88 8.59 16.84 1.25
C THR A 88 9.70 15.90 0.77
N LEU A 89 10.02 14.88 1.55
CA LEU A 89 11.03 13.90 1.20
C LEU A 89 10.65 13.09 -0.05
N TYR A 90 9.39 12.65 -0.15
CA TYR A 90 8.92 11.82 -1.25
C TYR A 90 8.87 12.54 -2.61
N PHE A 91 8.64 13.86 -2.62
CA PHE A 91 8.55 14.67 -3.83
C PHE A 91 9.81 15.50 -4.12
N SER A 92 10.79 15.52 -3.22
CA SER A 92 12.03 16.30 -3.37
C SER A 92 12.80 16.06 -4.67
N ASP A 93 12.72 14.85 -5.23
CA ASP A 93 13.37 14.43 -6.47
C ASP A 93 12.41 14.41 -7.68
N LYS A 94 11.12 14.64 -7.48
CA LYS A 94 10.06 14.52 -8.51
C LYS A 94 9.44 15.85 -8.90
N ARG A 95 9.53 16.85 -8.03
CA ARG A 95 8.85 18.14 -8.17
C ARG A 95 9.84 19.28 -8.09
N SER A 96 9.54 20.36 -8.77
CA SER A 96 10.25 21.63 -8.64
C SER A 96 10.03 22.23 -7.25
N VAL A 97 10.88 23.19 -6.87
CA VAL A 97 10.77 23.90 -5.59
C VAL A 97 9.39 24.57 -5.43
N ILE A 98 8.84 25.11 -6.52
CA ILE A 98 7.55 25.81 -6.53
C ILE A 98 6.41 24.80 -6.31
N GLU A 99 6.41 23.69 -7.04
CA GLU A 99 5.41 22.62 -6.85
C GLU A 99 5.50 22.01 -5.44
N LEU A 100 6.70 21.91 -4.86
CA LEU A 100 6.88 21.40 -3.50
C LEU A 100 6.30 22.35 -2.45
N GLU A 101 6.45 23.66 -2.67
CA GLU A 101 5.79 24.68 -1.86
C GLU A 101 4.26 24.60 -2.00
N GLU A 102 3.76 24.19 -3.17
CA GLU A 102 2.33 23.92 -3.34
C GLU A 102 1.82 22.69 -2.59
N LEU A 103 2.69 21.80 -2.10
CA LEU A 103 2.26 20.67 -1.27
C LEU A 103 2.25 20.99 0.22
N LYS A 104 2.81 22.13 0.63
CA LYS A 104 2.80 22.57 2.03
C LYS A 104 1.39 23.00 2.44
N LEU A 105 0.85 22.28 3.41
CA LEU A 105 -0.38 22.64 4.11
C LEU A 105 -0.13 23.53 5.33
N ALA A 106 -1.11 24.38 5.67
CA ALA A 106 -1.11 25.15 6.91
C ALA A 106 -1.55 24.26 8.09
N ASP A 107 -1.16 24.63 9.31
CA ASP A 107 -1.56 23.90 10.52
C ASP A 107 -3.09 23.86 10.72
N SER A 108 -3.81 24.87 10.20
CA SER A 108 -5.29 24.93 10.22
C SER A 108 -5.96 23.84 9.40
N SER A 109 -5.27 23.27 8.40
CA SER A 109 -5.73 22.15 7.59
C SER A 109 -5.68 20.82 8.34
N PHE A 110 -5.05 20.77 9.53
CA PHE A 110 -4.96 19.57 10.33
C PHE A 110 -5.98 19.55 11.47
N LEU A 111 -6.47 18.35 11.77
CA LEU A 111 -7.22 18.05 12.99
C LEU A 111 -6.24 17.79 14.14
N SER A 112 -6.72 17.84 15.37
CA SER A 112 -5.92 17.44 16.52
C SER A 112 -5.42 16.01 16.35
N SER A 113 -4.11 15.77 16.48
CA SER A 113 -3.53 14.42 16.45
C SER A 113 -4.09 13.54 17.56
N ASN A 114 -4.26 12.25 17.28
CA ASN A 114 -4.54 11.26 18.31
C ASN A 114 -3.29 10.99 19.16
N ASP A 115 -3.41 11.07 20.47
CA ASP A 115 -2.37 10.80 21.46
C ASP A 115 -2.27 9.30 21.83
N LEU A 116 -2.85 8.43 21.00
CA LEU A 116 -2.99 6.97 21.18
C LEU A 116 -4.00 6.57 22.27
N THR A 117 -4.66 7.51 22.94
CA THR A 117 -5.62 7.18 24.00
C THR A 117 -7.03 6.95 23.46
N HIS A 118 -7.35 7.54 22.30
CA HIS A 118 -8.69 7.46 21.73
C HIS A 118 -8.89 6.23 20.85
N THR A 119 -10.06 5.60 21.00
CA THR A 119 -10.61 4.73 19.94
C THR A 119 -11.04 5.58 18.75
N LEU A 120 -11.13 4.99 17.55
CA LEU A 120 -11.57 5.74 16.36
C LEU A 120 -12.91 6.45 16.58
N SER A 121 -13.89 5.77 17.19
CA SER A 121 -15.19 6.37 17.48
C SER A 121 -15.10 7.54 18.46
N SER A 122 -14.22 7.47 19.45
CA SER A 122 -13.98 8.60 20.37
C SER A 122 -13.29 9.75 19.66
N TYR A 123 -12.27 9.44 18.85
CA TYR A 123 -11.51 10.42 18.07
C TYR A 123 -12.43 11.18 17.11
N LEU A 124 -13.24 10.47 16.32
CA LEU A 124 -14.21 11.08 15.40
C LEU A 124 -15.21 11.99 16.11
N LYS A 125 -15.67 11.62 17.32
CA LYS A 125 -16.56 12.48 18.11
C LYS A 125 -15.88 13.78 18.56
N GLN A 126 -14.59 13.72 18.86
CA GLN A 126 -13.79 14.88 19.25
C GLN A 126 -13.50 15.80 18.05
N VAL A 127 -13.04 15.23 16.93
CA VAL A 127 -12.56 16.03 15.79
C VAL A 127 -13.66 16.47 14.83
N CYS A 128 -14.81 15.78 14.83
CA CYS A 128 -15.99 16.15 14.04
C CYS A 128 -17.16 16.57 14.95
N PRO A 129 -17.04 17.70 15.68
CA PRO A 129 -18.15 18.21 16.46
C PRO A 129 -19.31 18.53 15.52
N LYS A 130 -20.54 18.18 15.91
CA LYS A 130 -21.77 18.32 15.10
C LYS A 130 -21.94 17.29 13.97
N TRP A 131 -21.32 16.10 14.08
CA TRP A 131 -21.56 14.98 13.15
C TRP A 131 -23.04 14.76 12.78
N ALA A 132 -23.94 14.78 13.76
CA ALA A 132 -25.37 14.58 13.52
C ALA A 132 -26.00 15.63 12.56
N LYS A 133 -25.50 16.87 12.56
CA LYS A 133 -25.94 17.91 11.61
C LYS A 133 -25.37 17.65 10.22
N ILE A 134 -24.09 17.32 10.17
CA ILE A 134 -23.36 17.02 8.92
C ILE A 134 -24.00 15.82 8.20
N GLN A 135 -24.29 14.75 8.95
CA GLN A 135 -24.95 13.56 8.42
C GLN A 135 -26.33 13.85 7.83
N LYS A 136 -27.12 14.74 8.47
CA LYS A 136 -28.44 15.12 7.95
C LYS A 136 -28.39 16.03 6.72
N GLN A 137 -27.32 16.79 6.57
CA GLN A 137 -27.14 17.73 5.45
C GLN A 137 -26.60 17.04 4.20
N HIS A 138 -25.86 15.94 4.35
CA HIS A 138 -25.29 15.21 3.24
C HIS A 138 -26.35 14.37 2.53
N SER A 139 -26.56 14.66 1.25
CA SER A 139 -27.46 13.90 0.37
C SER A 139 -26.81 13.49 -0.94
N GLU A 140 -25.53 13.79 -1.15
CA GLU A 140 -24.83 13.49 -2.40
C GLU A 140 -24.50 11.99 -2.48
N THR A 141 -24.83 11.38 -3.62
CA THR A 141 -24.42 10.02 -3.94
C THR A 141 -23.03 10.03 -4.59
N GLY A 142 -22.30 8.94 -4.46
CA GLY A 142 -20.93 8.86 -4.98
C GLY A 142 -19.92 9.73 -4.23
N SER A 143 -20.28 10.36 -3.11
CA SER A 143 -19.37 11.12 -2.25
C SER A 143 -19.48 10.69 -0.78
N VAL A 144 -18.42 10.93 -0.01
CA VAL A 144 -18.37 10.68 1.43
C VAL A 144 -17.93 11.94 2.16
N VAL A 145 -18.40 12.11 3.39
CA VAL A 145 -18.04 13.26 4.22
C VAL A 145 -16.75 13.04 5.00
N ILE A 146 -16.57 11.82 5.50
CA ILE A 146 -15.36 11.38 6.20
C ILE A 146 -14.74 10.23 5.40
N LEU A 147 -13.46 10.33 5.11
CA LEU A 147 -12.70 9.27 4.48
C LEU A 147 -11.60 8.79 5.43
N ILE A 148 -11.65 7.53 5.82
CA ILE A 148 -10.62 6.89 6.65
C ILE A 148 -9.72 6.06 5.74
N VAL A 149 -8.42 6.32 5.79
CA VAL A 149 -7.42 5.64 4.97
C VAL A 149 -6.61 4.71 5.85
N CYS A 150 -6.64 3.42 5.55
CA CYS A 150 -5.95 2.38 6.31
C CYS A 150 -4.93 1.63 5.47
N SER A 151 -3.96 0.96 6.09
CA SER A 151 -2.95 0.18 5.37
C SER A 151 -3.45 -1.13 4.76
N SER A 152 -4.56 -1.69 5.23
CA SER A 152 -5.08 -2.97 4.77
C SER A 152 -6.59 -3.13 5.02
N ALA A 153 -7.26 -3.95 4.20
CA ALA A 153 -8.66 -4.34 4.37
C ALA A 153 -9.03 -4.75 5.81
N GLY A 154 -8.20 -5.61 6.41
CA GLY A 154 -8.49 -6.18 7.74
C GLY A 154 -8.53 -5.11 8.83
N SER A 155 -7.72 -4.05 8.68
CA SER A 155 -7.71 -2.91 9.60
C SER A 155 -8.99 -2.09 9.46
N ALA A 156 -9.49 -1.91 8.23
CA ALA A 156 -10.76 -1.21 7.96
C ALA A 156 -11.94 -1.86 8.70
N VAL A 157 -12.00 -3.20 8.70
CA VAL A 157 -13.08 -3.96 9.36
C VAL A 157 -13.03 -3.77 10.88
N GLY A 158 -11.84 -3.78 11.48
CA GLY A 158 -11.68 -3.52 12.92
C GLY A 158 -12.05 -2.10 13.34
N LEU A 159 -11.94 -1.14 12.41
CA LEU A 159 -12.32 0.26 12.61
C LEU A 159 -13.84 0.50 12.44
N MET A 160 -14.56 -0.42 11.80
CA MET A 160 -16.01 -0.40 11.66
C MET A 160 -16.69 -0.81 12.98
N SER A 161 -16.99 0.18 13.84
CA SER A 161 -17.90 -0.06 14.97
C SER A 161 -19.33 -0.27 14.46
N PRO A 162 -20.08 -1.27 14.96
CA PRO A 162 -21.46 -1.56 14.52
C PRO A 162 -22.46 -0.42 14.81
N ASN A 163 -22.08 0.54 15.67
CA ASN A 163 -22.94 1.66 16.10
C ASN A 163 -22.80 2.91 15.22
N VAL A 164 -21.82 2.94 14.32
CA VAL A 164 -21.75 4.02 13.33
C VAL A 164 -22.64 3.57 12.18
N SER A 165 -23.67 4.34 11.85
CA SER A 165 -24.59 4.06 10.73
C SER A 165 -23.87 4.26 9.40
N VAL A 166 -22.86 3.43 9.15
CA VAL A 166 -21.98 3.50 8.00
C VAL A 166 -22.55 2.60 6.93
N LYS A 167 -23.11 3.22 5.89
CA LYS A 167 -22.94 2.66 4.54
C LYS A 167 -21.47 2.90 4.14
N ALA A 168 -20.53 2.30 4.88
CA ALA A 168 -19.12 2.27 4.54
C ALA A 168 -18.97 1.19 3.48
N VAL A 169 -18.64 1.59 2.26
CA VAL A 169 -18.17 0.63 1.26
C VAL A 169 -16.85 1.14 0.76
N VAL A 170 -15.76 0.77 1.45
CA VAL A 170 -14.51 0.35 0.80
C VAL A 170 -13.91 -0.81 1.62
N GLU A 171 -14.73 -1.84 1.86
CA GLU A 171 -14.16 -3.15 2.18
C GLU A 171 -13.34 -3.61 0.97
N GLU A 172 -12.03 -3.76 1.16
CA GLU A 172 -11.18 -4.58 0.29
C GLU A 172 -11.49 -6.06 0.61
N SER A 173 -12.74 -6.44 0.40
CA SER A 173 -13.09 -7.82 0.16
C SER A 173 -12.77 -8.04 -1.31
N PHE A 174 -11.82 -8.91 -1.62
CA PHE A 174 -11.47 -9.34 -2.99
C PHE A 174 -12.69 -9.79 -3.84
N PHE A 175 -13.86 -9.90 -3.22
CA PHE A 175 -15.11 -10.31 -3.82
C PHE A 175 -15.91 -9.18 -4.48
N LEU A 176 -15.75 -7.90 -4.10
CA LEU A 176 -16.52 -6.81 -4.70
C LEU A 176 -15.71 -6.09 -5.79
N GLN A 177 -16.14 -6.22 -7.04
CA GLN A 177 -15.51 -5.53 -8.17
C GLN A 177 -15.65 -4.01 -8.02
N ILE A 178 -14.70 -3.23 -8.56
CA ILE A 178 -14.75 -1.75 -8.49
C ILE A 178 -16.05 -1.24 -9.11
N GLU A 179 -16.48 -1.87 -10.20
CA GLU A 179 -17.68 -1.54 -10.95
C GLU A 179 -18.96 -1.75 -10.12
N GLU A 180 -18.98 -2.78 -9.28
CA GLU A 180 -20.10 -3.03 -8.36
C GLU A 180 -20.11 -2.01 -7.23
N GLN A 181 -18.94 -1.67 -6.70
CA GLN A 181 -18.80 -0.65 -5.68
C GLN A 181 -19.25 0.73 -6.19
N VAL A 182 -18.89 1.09 -7.42
CA VAL A 182 -19.39 2.31 -8.09
C VAL A 182 -20.92 2.32 -8.15
N LYS A 183 -21.54 1.19 -8.51
CA LYS A 183 -23.01 1.07 -8.54
C LYS A 183 -23.63 1.24 -7.15
N LEU A 184 -23.01 0.72 -6.10
CA LEU A 184 -23.48 0.88 -4.72
C LEU A 184 -23.38 2.33 -4.26
N LEU A 185 -22.23 2.98 -4.51
CA LEU A 185 -22.01 4.38 -4.17
C LEU A 185 -22.97 5.32 -4.91
N ARG A 186 -23.37 4.99 -6.15
CA ARG A 186 -24.36 5.77 -6.90
C ARG A 186 -25.80 5.56 -6.45
N LYS A 187 -26.14 4.38 -5.93
CA LYS A 187 -27.51 4.05 -5.48
C LYS A 187 -27.87 4.63 -4.11
N GLY A 188 -26.89 4.97 -3.28
CA GLY A 188 -27.15 5.42 -1.91
C GLY A 188 -26.16 6.47 -1.43
N VAL A 189 -26.59 7.21 -0.40
CA VAL A 189 -25.75 8.21 0.27
C VAL A 189 -24.84 7.51 1.28
N ALA A 190 -23.54 7.68 1.12
CA ALA A 190 -22.52 7.21 2.04
C ALA A 190 -21.95 8.39 2.81
N HIS A 191 -21.88 8.29 4.15
CA HIS A 191 -21.40 9.39 4.98
C HIS A 191 -19.92 9.24 5.35
N ILE A 192 -19.47 8.00 5.54
CA ILE A 192 -18.09 7.67 5.87
C ILE A 192 -17.63 6.55 4.94
N GLY A 193 -16.48 6.72 4.32
CA GLY A 193 -15.77 5.69 3.57
C GLY A 193 -14.52 5.25 4.33
N ILE A 194 -14.16 3.97 4.27
CA ILE A 194 -12.95 3.42 4.90
C ILE A 194 -12.30 2.50 3.90
N GLY A 195 -11.04 2.72 3.50
CA GLY A 195 -10.37 1.87 2.52
C GLY A 195 -8.86 2.07 2.42
N THR A 196 -8.21 1.25 1.58
CA THR A 196 -6.79 1.38 1.25
C THR A 196 -6.57 2.51 0.24
N PRO A 197 -5.40 3.18 0.26
CA PRO A 197 -5.14 4.29 -0.66
C PRO A 197 -5.32 3.89 -2.14
N GLY A 198 -4.79 2.74 -2.55
CA GLY A 198 -4.90 2.26 -3.93
C GLY A 198 -6.36 2.04 -4.38
N ARG A 199 -7.19 1.48 -3.51
CA ARG A 199 -8.61 1.24 -3.82
C ARG A 199 -9.40 2.56 -3.90
N ILE A 200 -9.14 3.48 -2.99
CA ILE A 200 -9.77 4.81 -2.99
C ILE A 200 -9.39 5.56 -4.27
N SER A 201 -8.10 5.59 -4.62
CA SER A 201 -7.63 6.22 -5.87
C SER A 201 -8.31 5.62 -7.10
N ALA A 202 -8.42 4.29 -7.17
CA ALA A 202 -9.10 3.64 -8.30
C ALA A 202 -10.61 3.98 -8.38
N LEU A 203 -11.29 4.19 -7.24
CA LEU A 203 -12.68 4.65 -7.23
C LEU A 203 -12.82 6.09 -7.71
N ILE A 204 -11.86 6.96 -7.39
CA ILE A 204 -11.82 8.34 -7.86
C ILE A 204 -11.59 8.36 -9.38
N GLU A 205 -10.60 7.61 -9.87
CA GLU A 205 -10.26 7.50 -11.30
C GLU A 205 -11.43 6.95 -12.14
N LYS A 206 -12.26 6.08 -11.57
CA LYS A 206 -13.46 5.52 -12.23
C LYS A 206 -14.71 6.39 -12.05
N GLU A 207 -14.59 7.59 -11.48
CA GLU A 207 -15.72 8.47 -11.17
C GLU A 207 -16.81 7.75 -10.34
N GLY A 208 -16.37 6.84 -9.48
CA GLY A 208 -17.20 6.13 -8.52
C GLY A 208 -17.26 6.83 -7.18
N LEU A 209 -16.15 7.48 -6.79
CA LEU A 209 -16.04 8.30 -5.60
C LEU A 209 -15.58 9.70 -5.99
N ASN A 210 -16.42 10.71 -5.76
CA ASN A 210 -16.05 12.11 -5.89
C ASN A 210 -15.74 12.71 -4.51
N LEU A 211 -14.93 13.76 -4.48
CA LEU A 211 -14.48 14.43 -3.25
C LEU A 211 -15.27 15.71 -2.92
N GLN A 212 -16.45 15.92 -3.55
CA GLN A 212 -17.19 17.20 -3.41
C GLN A 212 -17.75 17.43 -2.00
N ALA A 213 -18.34 16.40 -1.39
CA ALA A 213 -18.84 16.46 -0.02
C ALA A 213 -17.79 16.15 1.04
N LEU A 214 -16.54 15.86 0.64
CA LEU A 214 -15.48 15.48 1.56
C LEU A 214 -15.11 16.64 2.47
N ARG A 215 -15.09 16.39 3.77
CA ARG A 215 -14.74 17.39 4.80
C ARG A 215 -13.58 16.94 5.67
N TYR A 216 -13.44 15.64 5.87
CA TYR A 216 -12.43 15.09 6.77
C TYR A 216 -11.77 13.87 6.14
N VAL A 217 -10.45 13.84 6.17
CA VAL A 217 -9.66 12.66 5.83
C VAL A 217 -8.89 12.25 7.08
N VAL A 218 -9.03 11.00 7.51
CA VAL A 218 -8.34 10.47 8.70
C VAL A 218 -7.42 9.35 8.24
N LEU A 219 -6.11 9.52 8.46
CA LEU A 219 -5.12 8.51 8.17
C LEU A 219 -4.93 7.63 9.40
N ASP A 220 -5.04 6.31 9.24
CA ASP A 220 -4.70 5.32 10.27
C ASP A 220 -3.16 5.21 10.40
N TRP A 221 -2.58 6.29 10.92
CA TRP A 221 -1.15 6.56 10.91
C TRP A 221 -0.42 5.78 12.00
N ASN A 222 -1.08 5.64 13.14
CA ASN A 222 -0.50 5.03 14.33
C ASN A 222 -0.61 3.51 14.34
N TRP A 223 -1.51 2.93 13.53
CA TRP A 223 -1.64 1.48 13.41
C TRP A 223 -0.37 0.84 12.88
N ARG A 224 -0.05 -0.33 13.45
CA ARG A 224 1.13 -1.11 13.09
C ARG A 224 0.74 -2.55 12.76
N ASP A 225 1.29 -3.06 11.67
CA ASP A 225 1.07 -4.45 11.27
C ASP A 225 1.81 -5.44 12.20
N GLN A 226 1.68 -6.73 11.91
CA GLN A 226 2.37 -7.81 12.64
C GLN A 226 3.91 -7.66 12.64
N LYS A 227 4.47 -6.87 11.73
CA LYS A 227 5.91 -6.57 11.62
C LYS A 227 6.27 -5.20 12.21
N LEU A 228 5.33 -4.59 12.93
CA LEU A 228 5.41 -3.28 13.56
C LEU A 228 5.56 -2.11 12.58
N ARG A 229 5.17 -2.29 11.32
CA ARG A 229 5.26 -1.26 10.27
C ARG A 229 3.98 -0.42 10.22
N ARG A 230 4.12 0.89 10.08
CA ARG A 230 3.03 1.80 9.74
C ARG A 230 2.71 1.74 8.25
N MET A 231 1.58 2.35 7.86
CA MET A 231 1.21 2.46 6.45
C MET A 231 2.31 3.10 5.59
N VAL A 232 3.06 4.06 6.14
CA VAL A 232 4.14 4.78 5.44
C VAL A 232 5.45 4.01 5.36
N ASP A 233 5.63 2.97 6.18
CA ASP A 233 6.81 2.11 6.16
C ASP A 233 6.70 1.02 5.07
N ILE A 234 5.51 0.81 4.53
CA ILE A 234 5.23 -0.17 3.48
C ILE A 234 5.34 0.55 2.11
N PRO A 235 6.33 0.22 1.26
CA PRO A 235 6.59 0.99 0.04
C PRO A 235 5.39 1.09 -0.92
N GLU A 236 4.64 -0.01 -1.11
CA GLU A 236 3.47 0.00 -2.00
C GLU A 236 2.36 0.91 -1.46
N ILE A 237 2.04 0.79 -0.17
CA ILE A 237 1.01 1.62 0.48
C ILE A 237 1.44 3.08 0.55
N LYS A 238 2.71 3.36 0.83
CA LYS A 238 3.26 4.73 0.80
C LYS A 238 3.11 5.35 -0.59
N LEU A 239 3.43 4.59 -1.64
CA LEU A 239 3.30 5.06 -3.02
C LEU A 239 1.85 5.46 -3.32
N ASP A 240 0.90 4.58 -2.99
CA ASP A 240 -0.51 4.82 -3.25
C ASP A 240 -1.09 5.94 -2.37
N LEU A 241 -0.62 6.08 -1.13
CA LEU A 241 -0.98 7.19 -0.25
C LEU A 241 -0.54 8.53 -0.84
N MET A 242 0.71 8.63 -1.32
CA MET A 242 1.21 9.87 -1.91
C MET A 242 0.43 10.27 -3.16
N LYS A 243 0.10 9.29 -4.02
CA LYS A 243 -0.77 9.51 -5.17
C LYS A 243 -2.16 9.97 -4.76
N LEU A 244 -2.76 9.34 -3.75
CA LEU A 244 -4.10 9.72 -3.27
C LEU A 244 -4.11 11.15 -2.71
N LEU A 245 -3.08 11.52 -1.93
CA LEU A 245 -2.96 12.85 -1.36
C LEU A 245 -2.80 13.94 -2.43
N GLU A 246 -1.96 13.65 -3.44
CA GLU A 246 -1.75 14.52 -4.60
C GLU A 246 -3.00 14.60 -5.51
N ASN A 247 -3.79 13.52 -5.59
CA ASN A 247 -5.01 13.44 -6.39
C ASN A 247 -6.22 14.15 -5.75
N GLY A 248 -6.05 15.43 -5.42
CA GLY A 248 -7.11 16.35 -5.02
C GLY A 248 -7.23 16.63 -3.52
N ILE A 249 -6.71 15.77 -2.64
CA ILE A 249 -6.81 16.00 -1.18
C ILE A 249 -6.01 17.24 -0.78
N PHE A 250 -4.78 17.40 -1.25
CA PHE A 250 -3.98 18.59 -0.92
C PHE A 250 -4.60 19.90 -1.44
N SER A 251 -5.14 19.91 -2.66
CA SER A 251 -5.88 21.09 -3.18
C SER A 251 -7.07 21.41 -2.28
N ALA A 252 -7.87 20.41 -1.90
CA ALA A 252 -9.02 20.59 -1.04
C ALA A 252 -8.65 21.04 0.39
N CYS A 253 -7.48 20.65 0.90
CA CYS A 253 -6.96 21.10 2.20
C CYS A 253 -6.51 22.56 2.16
N LYS A 254 -5.89 23.00 1.05
CA LYS A 254 -5.48 24.39 0.84
C LYS A 254 -6.65 25.34 0.67
N GLU A 255 -7.72 24.87 0.04
CA GLU A 255 -8.99 25.58 -0.06
C GLU A 255 -9.80 25.55 1.25
N GLU A 256 -9.23 25.00 2.33
CA GLU A 256 -9.86 24.84 3.66
C GLU A 256 -11.19 24.06 3.65
N LYS A 257 -11.46 23.30 2.57
CA LYS A 257 -12.66 22.46 2.44
C LYS A 257 -12.51 21.16 3.21
N VAL A 258 -11.30 20.60 3.19
CA VAL A 258 -10.97 19.32 3.83
C VAL A 258 -9.96 19.52 4.95
N LYS A 259 -10.15 18.79 6.06
CA LYS A 259 -9.17 18.68 7.13
C LYS A 259 -8.58 17.28 7.25
N LEU A 260 -7.29 17.20 7.55
CA LEU A 260 -6.53 15.96 7.71
C LEU A 260 -6.31 15.61 9.18
N GLY A 261 -6.69 14.42 9.59
CA GLY A 261 -6.39 13.86 10.91
C GLY A 261 -5.42 12.69 10.82
N LEU A 262 -4.55 12.58 11.82
CA LEU A 262 -3.67 11.42 12.02
C LEU A 262 -4.19 10.65 13.24
N PHE A 263 -4.71 9.45 13.00
CA PHE A 263 -5.27 8.55 14.01
C PHE A 263 -4.29 7.46 14.41
#